data_AF-A0A379SDW7-F1
#
_entry.id   AF-A0A379SDW7-F1
#
_cell.length_a   1.000
_cell.length_b   1.000
_cell.length_c   1.000
_cell.angle_alpha   90.00
_cell.angle_beta   90.00
_cell.angle_gamma   90.00
#
_symmetry.space_group_name_H-M   'P 1'
#
loop_
_entity.id
_entity.type
_entity.pdbx_description
1 polymer ?
#
loop_
_entity_poly.entity_id
_entity_poly.type
_entity_poly.pdbx_seq_one_letter_code
_entity_poly.pdbx_strand_id
1 'polypeptide(L)'
;MTQLGLVIQKTKAVEASNMSSALTHSEEQVKKLTAQVADLEKEKAYIETQKAAGENALAQAESSLKKRDGEVAHLSGELSRVRENATALEKQRAELEKTLQAMKLRDVVSLKTVNQRQAYAAGVMYARDVRDARDGNRMLGIHLDATALNAGLIDALSEQPLKLDEKALEDATKSLAKAASDAFRSVTAHQARLAEDWLKGFRKEKGTARDESGFWYRVTYNGDGKFLKPEDIVDVVVEERLADGTVVSDMDRAGSSLRQKVADFPPVFASGLLRLKNHGQITLAVPPELAYGDRGYPPDVPPGAMMIYHIRVSDVIPASPVTAAGKTQK
;
A
#
# COMPACT_ATOMS: atom_id res chain seq x y z
N MET A 1 -73.13 -130.89 21.65
CA MET A 1 -71.79 -130.26 21.65
C MET A 1 -71.72 -129.14 20.60
N THR A 2 -72.57 -128.11 20.73
CA THR A 2 -72.76 -127.14 19.62
C THR A 2 -72.82 -125.67 20.08
N GLN A 3 -72.93 -125.42 21.39
CA GLN A 3 -73.07 -124.07 21.94
C GLN A 3 -71.74 -123.48 22.45
N LEU A 4 -70.85 -124.29 23.07
CA LEU A 4 -69.60 -123.79 23.66
C LEU A 4 -68.56 -123.33 22.62
N GLY A 5 -68.43 -124.06 21.49
CA GLY A 5 -67.49 -123.69 20.41
C GLY A 5 -67.90 -122.41 19.68
N LEU A 6 -69.20 -122.14 19.56
CA LEU A 6 -69.74 -120.93 18.95
C LEU A 6 -69.55 -119.69 19.85
N VAL A 7 -69.63 -119.88 21.18
CA VAL A 7 -69.38 -118.82 22.16
C VAL A 7 -67.91 -118.39 22.11
N ILE A 8 -66.95 -119.32 22.16
CA ILE A 8 -65.51 -119.01 22.12
C ILE A 8 -65.10 -118.32 20.81
N GLN A 9 -65.67 -118.73 19.68
CA GLN A 9 -65.39 -118.12 18.38
C GLN A 9 -65.98 -116.70 18.28
N LYS A 10 -67.17 -116.48 18.88
CA LYS A 10 -67.77 -115.13 19.01
C LYS A 10 -66.98 -114.24 19.97
N THR A 11 -66.48 -114.74 21.10
CA THR A 11 -65.64 -113.93 22.01
C THR A 11 -64.33 -113.52 21.34
N LYS A 12 -63.64 -114.44 20.64
CA LYS A 12 -62.43 -114.10 19.87
C LYS A 12 -62.68 -113.11 18.74
N ALA A 13 -63.83 -113.21 18.05
CA ALA A 13 -64.20 -112.26 17.01
C ALA A 13 -64.52 -110.87 17.57
N VAL A 14 -65.16 -110.79 18.74
CA VAL A 14 -65.40 -109.53 19.46
C VAL A 14 -64.09 -108.92 19.98
N GLU A 15 -63.19 -109.71 20.55
CA GLU A 15 -61.85 -109.25 20.96
C GLU A 15 -61.02 -108.76 19.77
N ALA A 16 -61.02 -109.47 18.64
CA ALA A 16 -60.34 -109.06 17.42
C ALA A 16 -60.93 -107.77 16.83
N SER A 17 -62.26 -107.62 16.84
CA SER A 17 -62.95 -106.39 16.43
C SER A 17 -62.62 -105.22 17.34
N ASN A 18 -62.59 -105.43 18.66
CA ASN A 18 -62.21 -104.41 19.63
C ASN A 18 -60.75 -103.99 19.46
N MET A 19 -59.84 -104.94 19.27
CA MET A 19 -58.43 -104.65 18.96
C MET A 19 -58.28 -103.89 17.64
N SER A 20 -59.01 -104.27 16.59
CA SER A 20 -58.98 -103.58 15.30
C SER A 20 -59.48 -102.14 15.42
N SER A 21 -60.52 -101.90 16.23
CA SER A 21 -61.04 -100.55 16.50
C SER A 21 -60.09 -99.70 17.34
N ALA A 22 -59.36 -100.33 18.28
CA ALA A 22 -58.34 -99.65 19.07
C ALA A 22 -57.11 -99.31 18.20
N LEU A 23 -56.76 -100.17 17.25
CA LEU A 23 -55.67 -99.94 16.31
C LEU A 23 -55.99 -98.79 15.36
N THR A 24 -57.18 -98.76 14.75
CA THR A 24 -57.59 -97.64 13.89
C THR A 24 -57.70 -96.32 14.67
N HIS A 25 -58.21 -96.35 15.91
CA HIS A 25 -58.22 -95.17 16.76
C HIS A 25 -56.79 -94.68 17.09
N SER A 26 -55.86 -95.61 17.34
CA SER A 26 -54.46 -95.29 17.57
C SER A 26 -53.79 -94.72 16.33
N GLU A 27 -54.04 -95.28 15.14
CA GLU A 27 -53.54 -94.77 13.85
C GLU A 27 -54.05 -93.35 13.57
N GLU A 28 -55.32 -93.06 13.85
CA GLU A 28 -55.92 -91.73 13.72
C GLU A 28 -55.29 -90.72 14.70
N GLN A 29 -55.05 -91.15 15.95
CA GLN A 29 -54.33 -90.35 16.95
C GLN A 29 -52.89 -90.07 16.54
N VAL A 30 -52.15 -91.07 16.04
CA VAL A 30 -50.78 -90.91 15.55
C VAL A 30 -50.77 -89.91 14.40
N LYS A 31 -51.67 -90.03 13.43
CA LYS A 31 -51.77 -89.10 12.30
C LYS A 31 -52.06 -87.66 12.75
N LYS A 32 -52.95 -87.48 13.74
CA LYS A 32 -53.26 -86.17 14.32
C LYS A 32 -52.05 -85.57 15.06
N LEU A 33 -51.35 -86.37 15.86
CA LEU A 33 -50.13 -85.95 16.55
C LEU A 33 -49.01 -85.61 15.57
N THR A 34 -48.83 -86.38 14.50
CA THR A 34 -47.85 -86.08 13.44
C THR A 34 -48.15 -84.76 12.75
N ALA A 35 -49.43 -84.45 12.47
CA ALA A 35 -49.83 -83.16 11.92
C ALA A 35 -49.54 -82.00 12.90
N GLN A 36 -49.85 -82.17 14.18
CA GLN A 36 -49.53 -81.17 15.21
C GLN A 36 -48.03 -80.94 15.35
N VAL A 37 -47.20 -81.98 15.30
CA VAL A 37 -45.74 -81.85 15.32
C VAL A 37 -45.25 -81.06 14.11
N ALA A 38 -45.77 -81.34 12.91
CA ALA A 38 -45.39 -80.62 11.70
C ALA A 38 -45.77 -79.12 11.76
N ASP A 39 -46.92 -78.77 12.35
CA ASP A 39 -47.32 -77.37 12.52
C ASP A 39 -46.48 -76.66 13.59
N LEU A 40 -46.17 -77.34 14.70
CA LEU A 40 -45.25 -76.82 15.72
C LEU A 40 -43.82 -76.63 15.18
N GLU A 41 -43.35 -77.51 14.29
CA GLU A 41 -42.06 -77.35 13.61
C GLU A 41 -42.04 -76.12 12.70
N LYS A 42 -43.14 -75.84 11.98
CA LYS A 42 -43.28 -74.60 11.19
C LYS A 42 -43.32 -73.36 12.08
N GLU A 43 -44.07 -73.40 13.17
CA GLU A 43 -44.15 -72.28 14.11
C GLU A 43 -42.79 -72.01 14.78
N LYS A 44 -42.07 -73.07 15.16
CA LYS A 44 -40.70 -72.99 15.66
C LYS A 44 -39.76 -72.36 14.62
N ALA A 45 -39.79 -72.82 13.37
CA ALA A 45 -38.96 -72.26 12.31
C ALA A 45 -39.28 -70.78 12.03
N TYR A 46 -40.56 -70.40 12.12
CA TYR A 46 -40.99 -69.00 12.01
C TYR A 46 -40.44 -68.15 13.17
N ILE A 47 -40.57 -68.63 14.41
CA ILE A 47 -40.05 -67.96 15.61
C ILE A 47 -38.52 -67.82 15.53
N GLU A 48 -37.80 -68.87 15.11
CA GLU A 48 -36.34 -68.83 14.93
C GLU A 48 -35.94 -67.77 13.89
N THR A 49 -36.70 -67.65 12.79
CA THR A 49 -36.48 -66.62 11.77
C THR A 49 -36.72 -65.22 12.31
N GLN A 50 -37.82 -65.01 13.06
CA GLN A 50 -38.13 -63.72 13.69
C GLN A 50 -37.10 -63.34 14.75
N LYS A 51 -36.63 -64.31 15.54
CA LYS A 51 -35.56 -64.11 16.52
C LYS A 51 -34.27 -63.66 15.83
N ALA A 52 -33.84 -64.34 14.77
CA ALA A 52 -32.65 -63.96 14.01
C ALA A 52 -32.79 -62.56 13.36
N ALA A 53 -33.97 -62.22 12.85
CA ALA A 53 -34.25 -60.88 12.34
C ALA A 53 -34.17 -59.81 13.45
N GLY A 54 -34.71 -60.11 14.63
CA GLY A 54 -34.64 -59.23 15.80
C GLY A 54 -33.22 -59.03 16.31
N GLU A 55 -32.42 -60.09 16.39
CA GLU A 55 -31.00 -60.02 16.78
C GLU A 55 -30.18 -59.17 15.78
N ASN A 56 -30.43 -59.32 14.49
CA ASN A 56 -29.79 -58.48 13.46
C ASN A 56 -30.22 -57.01 13.56
N ALA A 57 -31.51 -56.74 13.80
CA ALA A 57 -32.00 -55.38 13.98
C ALA A 57 -31.42 -54.71 15.23
N LEU A 58 -31.29 -55.46 16.33
CA LEU A 58 -30.63 -55.01 17.55
C LEU A 58 -29.16 -54.67 17.31
N ALA A 59 -28.41 -55.56 16.65
CA ALA A 59 -27.01 -55.33 16.31
C ALA A 59 -26.82 -54.09 15.41
N GLN A 60 -27.73 -53.86 14.46
CA GLN A 60 -27.72 -52.64 13.63
C GLN A 60 -28.01 -51.38 14.47
N ALA A 61 -28.98 -51.43 15.37
CA ALA A 61 -29.32 -50.31 16.25
C ALA A 61 -28.16 -49.96 17.19
N GLU A 62 -27.50 -50.95 17.79
CA GLU A 62 -26.31 -50.77 18.63
C GLU A 62 -25.14 -50.15 17.85
N SER A 63 -24.92 -50.60 16.60
CA SER A 63 -23.91 -50.02 15.71
C SER A 63 -24.20 -48.54 15.40
N SER A 64 -25.46 -48.22 15.09
CA SER A 64 -25.90 -46.84 14.84
C SER A 64 -25.79 -45.94 16.06
N LEU A 65 -26.12 -46.43 17.26
CA LEU A 65 -25.94 -45.70 18.52
C LEU A 65 -24.46 -45.39 18.76
N LYS A 66 -23.58 -46.39 18.60
CA LYS A 66 -22.14 -46.21 18.77
C LYS A 66 -21.55 -45.17 17.80
N LYS A 67 -22.05 -45.10 16.57
CA LYS A 67 -21.69 -44.04 15.61
C LYS A 67 -22.15 -42.66 16.08
N ARG A 68 -23.40 -42.54 16.53
CA ARG A 68 -23.96 -41.27 17.04
C ARG A 68 -23.23 -40.79 18.29
N ASP A 69 -22.85 -41.70 19.19
CA ASP A 69 -22.04 -41.35 20.36
C ASP A 69 -20.67 -40.80 19.95
N GLY A 70 -20.05 -41.39 18.92
CA GLY A 70 -18.82 -40.89 18.32
C GLY A 70 -18.97 -39.50 17.71
N GLU A 71 -20.05 -39.25 16.97
CA GLU A 71 -20.36 -37.93 16.39
C GLU A 71 -20.63 -36.87 17.47
N VAL A 72 -21.37 -37.22 18.53
CA VAL A 72 -21.64 -36.31 19.66
C VAL A 72 -20.34 -35.96 20.39
N ALA A 73 -19.46 -36.94 20.62
CA ALA A 73 -18.15 -36.70 21.22
C ALA A 73 -17.29 -35.79 20.34
N HIS A 74 -17.30 -36.00 19.02
CA HIS A 74 -16.59 -35.14 18.06
C HIS A 74 -17.09 -33.70 18.09
N LEU A 75 -18.40 -33.50 17.94
CA LEU A 75 -19.04 -32.18 17.96
C LEU A 75 -18.84 -31.46 19.29
N SER A 76 -18.85 -32.19 20.40
CA SER A 76 -18.54 -31.63 21.73
C SER A 76 -17.10 -31.12 21.82
N GLY A 77 -16.16 -31.85 21.22
CA GLY A 77 -14.76 -31.43 21.08
C GLY A 77 -14.60 -30.18 20.21
N GLU A 78 -15.26 -30.15 19.05
CA GLU A 78 -15.27 -28.97 18.18
C GLU A 78 -15.87 -27.74 18.86
N LEU A 79 -17.01 -27.90 19.55
CA LEU A 79 -17.66 -26.81 20.28
C LEU A 79 -16.76 -26.25 21.39
N SER A 80 -16.02 -27.12 22.08
CA SER A 80 -15.05 -26.71 23.10
C SER A 80 -13.91 -25.89 22.49
N ARG A 81 -13.34 -26.33 21.35
CA ARG A 81 -12.32 -25.57 20.61
C ARG A 81 -12.84 -24.22 20.11
N VAL A 82 -14.06 -24.18 19.59
CA VAL A 82 -14.69 -22.93 19.12
C VAL A 82 -14.87 -21.95 20.28
N ARG A 83 -15.29 -22.43 21.46
CA ARG A 83 -15.40 -21.60 22.67
C ARG A 83 -14.05 -21.07 23.13
N GLU A 84 -13.02 -21.91 23.19
CA GLU A 84 -11.66 -21.50 23.53
C GLU A 84 -11.14 -20.42 22.57
N ASN A 85 -11.33 -20.62 21.27
CA ASN A 85 -10.94 -19.65 20.24
C ASN A 85 -11.71 -18.33 20.39
N ALA A 86 -13.02 -18.37 20.67
CA ALA A 86 -13.83 -17.18 20.89
C ALA A 86 -13.31 -16.37 22.09
N THR A 87 -13.03 -17.05 23.22
CA THR A 87 -12.46 -16.40 24.41
C THR A 87 -11.07 -15.81 24.13
N ALA A 88 -10.23 -16.50 23.35
CA ALA A 88 -8.92 -15.98 22.96
C ALA A 88 -9.03 -14.72 22.08
N LEU A 89 -9.95 -14.73 21.11
CA LEU A 89 -10.23 -13.58 20.25
C LEU A 89 -10.80 -12.39 21.02
N GLU A 90 -11.69 -12.61 21.98
CA GLU A 90 -12.21 -11.56 22.86
C GLU A 90 -11.08 -10.90 23.67
N LYS A 91 -10.15 -11.70 24.20
CA LYS A 91 -8.98 -11.18 24.91
C LYS A 91 -8.07 -10.37 23.99
N GLN A 92 -7.78 -10.85 22.78
CA GLN A 92 -6.99 -10.10 21.80
C GLN A 92 -7.66 -8.79 21.40
N ARG A 93 -8.97 -8.80 21.19
CA ARG A 93 -9.73 -7.58 20.87
C ARG A 93 -9.64 -6.56 22.00
N ALA A 94 -9.80 -6.99 23.26
CA ALA A 94 -9.70 -6.09 24.41
C ALA A 94 -8.29 -5.49 24.55
N GLU A 95 -7.24 -6.27 24.29
CA GLU A 95 -5.85 -5.79 24.28
C GLU A 95 -5.60 -4.78 23.15
N LEU A 96 -6.15 -5.03 21.96
CA LEU A 96 -6.09 -4.12 20.82
C LEU A 96 -6.85 -2.82 21.08
N GLU A 97 -8.04 -2.88 21.69
CA GLU A 97 -8.81 -1.70 22.09
C GLU A 97 -8.05 -0.87 23.13
N LYS A 98 -7.46 -1.52 24.15
CA LYS A 98 -6.60 -0.85 25.14
C LYS A 98 -5.38 -0.22 24.48
N THR A 99 -4.74 -0.91 23.54
CA THR A 99 -3.61 -0.38 22.77
C THR A 99 -4.02 0.82 21.94
N LEU A 100 -5.17 0.77 21.27
CA LEU A 100 -5.73 1.87 20.48
C LEU A 100 -6.03 3.10 21.35
N GLN A 101 -6.56 2.87 22.55
CA GLN A 101 -6.90 3.91 23.52
C GLN A 101 -5.62 4.53 24.14
N ALA A 102 -4.61 3.70 24.43
CA ALA A 102 -3.29 4.13 24.89
C ALA A 102 -2.49 4.86 23.81
N MET A 103 -2.70 4.51 22.54
CA MET A 103 -2.07 5.16 21.40
C MET A 103 -2.51 6.62 21.19
N LYS A 104 -3.46 7.15 22.01
CA LYS A 104 -4.01 8.50 21.89
C LYS A 104 -4.19 8.85 20.41
N LEU A 105 -5.29 8.37 19.81
CA LEU A 105 -5.80 8.93 18.55
C LEU A 105 -5.54 10.43 18.62
N ARG A 106 -4.59 10.93 17.80
CA ARG A 106 -4.20 12.34 17.80
C ARG A 106 -5.51 13.10 17.82
N ASP A 107 -5.74 13.91 18.86
CA ASP A 107 -6.96 14.70 18.97
C ASP A 107 -7.21 15.28 17.59
N VAL A 108 -8.35 14.97 16.97
CA VAL A 108 -8.67 15.47 15.64
C VAL A 108 -8.59 16.98 15.75
N VAL A 109 -7.52 17.57 15.20
CA VAL A 109 -7.20 18.97 15.43
C VAL A 109 -8.32 19.79 14.81
N SER A 110 -9.14 20.40 15.66
CA SER A 110 -10.16 21.36 15.24
C SER A 110 -9.45 22.64 14.78
N LEU A 111 -9.73 23.09 13.55
CA LEU A 111 -9.19 24.34 12.98
C LEU A 111 -10.25 25.45 12.91
N LYS A 112 -11.18 25.46 13.87
CA LYS A 112 -12.34 26.35 13.88
C LYS A 112 -11.97 27.77 14.30
N THR A 113 -11.05 27.94 15.24
CA THR A 113 -10.65 29.26 15.74
C THR A 113 -9.46 29.84 14.97
N VAL A 114 -9.29 31.17 15.05
CA VAL A 114 -8.14 31.87 14.48
C VAL A 114 -6.83 31.35 15.09
N ASN A 115 -6.77 31.22 16.41
CA ASN A 115 -5.57 30.74 17.12
C ASN A 115 -5.19 29.32 16.69
N GLN A 116 -6.17 28.43 16.48
CA GLN A 116 -5.92 27.07 15.97
C GLN A 116 -5.31 27.09 14.57
N ARG A 117 -5.85 27.93 13.66
CA ARG A 117 -5.31 28.08 12.31
C ARG A 117 -3.91 28.69 12.30
N GLN A 118 -3.65 29.68 13.16
CA GLN A 118 -2.32 30.27 13.32
C GLN A 118 -1.30 29.25 13.82
N ALA A 119 -1.65 28.46 14.84
CA ALA A 119 -0.79 27.40 15.35
C ALA A 119 -0.49 26.33 14.27
N TYR A 120 -1.51 25.90 13.52
CA TYR A 120 -1.33 24.96 12.42
C TYR A 120 -0.42 25.54 11.31
N ALA A 121 -0.64 26.80 10.92
CA ALA A 121 0.18 27.47 9.92
C ALA A 121 1.65 27.57 10.37
N ALA A 122 1.91 27.93 11.63
CA ALA A 122 3.26 27.94 12.20
C ALA A 122 3.90 26.56 12.16
N GLY A 123 3.18 25.51 12.55
CA GLY A 123 3.66 24.13 12.47
C GLY A 123 4.03 23.71 11.04
N VAL A 124 3.22 24.09 10.04
CA VAL A 124 3.54 23.87 8.62
C VAL A 124 4.78 24.66 8.21
N MET A 125 4.94 25.91 8.62
CA MET A 125 6.13 26.70 8.32
C MET A 125 7.40 26.05 8.88
N TYR A 126 7.42 25.65 10.15
CA TYR A 126 8.58 24.97 10.73
C TYR A 126 8.87 23.62 10.06
N ALA A 127 7.83 22.88 9.67
CA ALA A 127 8.01 21.63 8.93
C ALA A 127 8.63 21.86 7.53
N ARG A 128 8.39 23.01 6.90
CA ARG A 128 9.08 23.39 5.65
C ARG A 128 10.56 23.60 5.90
N ASP A 129 10.93 24.32 6.96
CA ASP A 129 12.35 24.53 7.31
C ASP A 129 13.08 23.18 7.56
N VAL A 130 12.43 22.25 8.26
CA VAL A 130 12.97 20.90 8.50
C VAL A 130 13.13 20.12 7.19
N ARG A 131 12.14 20.22 6.29
CA ARG A 131 12.21 19.56 4.98
C ARG A 131 13.32 20.17 4.13
N ASP A 132 13.43 21.49 4.08
CA ASP A 132 14.44 22.20 3.29
C ASP A 132 15.85 21.85 3.79
N ALA A 133 16.04 21.76 5.12
CA ALA A 133 17.29 21.27 5.72
C ALA A 133 17.58 19.80 5.34
N ARG A 134 16.55 18.93 5.32
CA ARG A 134 16.69 17.53 4.90
C ARG A 134 17.05 17.42 3.42
N ASP A 135 16.42 18.22 2.57
CA ASP A 135 16.68 18.21 1.14
C ASP A 135 18.07 18.79 0.84
N GLY A 136 18.51 19.82 1.55
CA GLY A 136 19.90 20.29 1.53
C GLY A 136 20.90 19.18 1.90
N ASN A 137 20.64 18.41 2.97
CA ASN A 137 21.46 17.25 3.32
C ASN A 137 21.50 16.20 2.20
N ARG A 138 20.36 15.92 1.55
CA ARG A 138 20.29 14.96 0.45
C ARG A 138 21.08 15.41 -0.78
N MET A 139 21.13 16.70 -1.08
CA MET A 139 21.99 17.22 -2.15
C MET A 139 23.47 16.96 -1.88
N LEU A 140 23.84 16.89 -0.61
CA LEU A 140 25.18 16.50 -0.16
C LEU A 140 25.36 14.98 -0.08
N GLY A 141 24.36 14.18 -0.47
CA GLY A 141 24.39 12.71 -0.32
C GLY A 141 24.18 12.23 1.11
N ILE A 142 23.74 13.10 2.02
CA ILE A 142 23.48 12.78 3.43
C ILE A 142 22.01 12.41 3.59
N HIS A 143 21.76 11.14 3.91
CA HIS A 143 20.42 10.61 4.14
C HIS A 143 20.17 10.44 5.63
N LEU A 144 19.39 11.35 6.21
CA LEU A 144 18.97 11.24 7.61
C LEU A 144 17.87 10.20 7.77
N ASP A 145 17.94 9.40 8.85
CA ASP A 145 16.86 8.47 9.21
C ASP A 145 15.59 9.25 9.60
N ALA A 146 14.51 9.02 8.87
CA ALA A 146 13.27 9.78 9.03
C ALA A 146 12.58 9.51 10.37
N THR A 147 12.72 8.28 10.89
CA THR A 147 12.10 7.88 12.16
C THR A 147 12.79 8.59 13.33
N ALA A 148 14.11 8.56 13.36
CA ALA A 148 14.94 9.24 14.36
C ALA A 148 14.79 10.76 14.29
N LEU A 149 14.78 11.35 13.08
CA LEU A 149 14.57 12.78 12.90
C LEU A 149 13.21 13.23 13.46
N ASN A 150 12.14 12.49 13.12
CA ASN A 150 10.80 12.80 13.63
C ASN A 150 10.70 12.60 15.14
N ALA A 151 11.32 11.56 15.68
CA ALA A 151 11.37 11.33 17.12
C ALA A 151 12.08 12.48 17.85
N GLY A 152 13.26 12.90 17.36
CA GLY A 152 14.02 14.01 17.94
C GLY A 152 13.25 15.34 17.89
N LEU A 153 12.56 15.63 16.77
CA LEU A 153 11.73 16.83 16.65
C LEU A 153 10.54 16.81 17.62
N ILE A 154 9.83 15.69 17.72
CA ILE A 154 8.68 15.55 18.63
C ILE A 154 9.12 15.65 20.09
N ASP A 155 10.19 14.94 20.47
CA ASP A 155 10.71 14.94 21.83
C ASP A 155 11.12 16.36 22.25
N ALA A 156 11.85 17.08 21.37
CA ALA A 156 12.29 18.45 21.62
C ALA A 156 11.13 19.46 21.71
N LEU A 157 10.16 19.40 20.78
CA LEU A 157 9.01 20.30 20.79
C LEU A 157 8.07 20.06 21.97
N SER A 158 8.01 18.83 22.47
CA SER A 158 7.11 18.43 23.56
C SER A 158 7.79 18.47 24.93
N GLU A 159 9.01 19.01 25.00
CA GLU A 159 9.85 19.05 26.22
C GLU A 159 9.96 17.68 26.91
N GLN A 160 9.94 16.59 26.13
CA GLN A 160 10.12 15.25 26.66
C GLN A 160 11.61 14.99 26.93
N PRO A 161 11.95 14.09 27.86
CA PRO A 161 13.32 13.62 28.02
C PRO A 161 13.88 13.11 26.68
N LEU A 162 15.00 13.69 26.25
CA LEU A 162 15.65 13.30 25.01
C LEU A 162 16.24 11.89 25.12
N LYS A 163 16.22 11.15 24.01
CA LYS A 163 16.78 9.79 23.93
C LYS A 163 18.32 9.75 23.95
N LEU A 164 18.96 10.90 23.75
CA LEU A 164 20.41 11.09 23.83
C LEU A 164 20.72 12.10 24.92
N ASP A 165 21.78 11.86 25.68
CA ASP A 165 22.30 12.85 26.62
C ASP A 165 23.00 14.02 25.89
N GLU A 166 23.32 15.07 26.63
CA GLU A 166 23.92 16.29 26.08
C GLU A 166 25.22 16.02 25.33
N LYS A 167 26.08 15.14 25.87
CA LYS A 167 27.35 14.79 25.25
C LYS A 167 27.16 14.02 23.94
N ALA A 168 26.25 13.04 23.92
CA ALA A 168 25.94 12.28 22.72
C ALA A 168 25.30 13.16 21.63
N LEU A 169 24.45 14.13 22.00
CA LEU A 169 23.91 15.13 21.07
C LEU A 169 25.00 16.02 20.48
N GLU A 170 25.92 16.51 21.31
CA GLU A 170 27.04 17.33 20.87
C GLU A 170 27.95 16.55 19.90
N ASP A 171 28.33 15.33 20.27
CA ASP A 171 29.20 14.47 19.45
C ASP A 171 28.51 14.10 18.11
N ALA A 172 27.20 13.79 18.13
CA ALA A 172 26.42 13.52 16.92
C ALA A 172 26.28 14.76 16.01
N THR A 173 26.05 15.94 16.60
CA THR A 173 25.93 17.21 15.86
C THR A 173 27.26 17.59 15.20
N LYS A 174 28.38 17.45 15.92
CA LYS A 174 29.73 17.66 15.36
C LYS A 174 30.02 16.69 14.22
N SER A 175 29.66 15.41 14.40
CA SER A 175 29.83 14.38 13.36
C SER A 175 29.04 14.74 12.10
N LEU A 176 27.76 15.12 12.25
CA LEU A 176 26.92 15.55 11.12
C LEU A 176 27.47 16.81 10.44
N ALA A 177 27.89 17.83 11.21
CA ALA A 177 28.46 19.05 10.66
C ALA A 177 29.76 18.79 9.88
N LYS A 178 30.63 17.89 10.39
CA LYS A 178 31.83 17.44 9.67
C LYS A 178 31.47 16.73 8.37
N ALA A 179 30.52 15.78 8.42
CA ALA A 179 30.07 15.07 7.22
C ALA A 179 29.50 16.03 6.17
N ALA A 180 28.67 17.00 6.58
CA ALA A 180 28.13 18.03 5.71
C ALA A 180 29.22 18.91 5.09
N SER A 181 30.22 19.34 5.87
CA SER A 181 31.36 20.12 5.35
C SER A 181 32.20 19.32 4.34
N ASP A 182 32.51 18.06 4.65
CA ASP A 182 33.30 17.19 3.78
C ASP A 182 32.54 16.90 2.46
N ALA A 183 31.24 16.63 2.56
CA ALA A 183 30.36 16.41 1.43
C ALA A 183 30.17 17.66 0.57
N PHE A 184 29.99 18.84 1.18
CA PHE A 184 29.90 20.12 0.48
C PHE A 184 31.13 20.39 -0.40
N ARG A 185 32.35 20.16 0.14
CA ARG A 185 33.58 20.30 -0.64
C ARG A 185 33.64 19.30 -1.80
N SER A 186 33.14 18.08 -1.60
CA SER A 186 33.09 17.07 -2.65
C SER A 186 32.12 17.45 -3.77
N VAL A 187 30.89 17.87 -3.41
CA VAL A 187 29.84 18.25 -4.37
C VAL A 187 30.25 19.48 -5.17
N THR A 188 30.75 20.53 -4.52
CA THR A 188 31.18 21.75 -5.22
C THR A 188 32.36 21.47 -6.16
N ALA A 189 33.35 20.67 -5.74
CA ALA A 189 34.45 20.25 -6.60
C ALA A 189 33.97 19.41 -7.80
N HIS A 190 32.95 18.57 -7.61
CA HIS A 190 32.32 17.82 -8.70
C HIS A 190 31.60 18.75 -9.68
N GLN A 191 30.78 19.67 -9.18
CA GLN A 191 30.05 20.64 -10.01
C GLN A 191 31.00 21.54 -10.81
N ALA A 192 32.12 21.97 -10.21
CA ALA A 192 33.15 22.74 -10.92
C ALA A 192 33.77 21.95 -12.08
N ARG A 193 33.99 20.64 -11.94
CA ARG A 193 34.49 19.79 -13.03
C ARG A 193 33.48 19.68 -14.16
N LEU A 194 32.21 19.40 -13.83
CA LEU A 194 31.13 19.35 -14.83
C LEU A 194 31.02 20.66 -15.61
N ALA A 195 31.09 21.79 -14.90
CA ALA A 195 31.03 23.11 -15.53
C ALA A 195 32.20 23.33 -16.50
N GLU A 196 33.44 23.05 -16.09
CA GLU A 196 34.60 23.23 -16.97
C GLU A 196 34.59 22.25 -18.15
N ASP A 197 34.18 21.00 -17.94
CA ASP A 197 34.05 20.01 -19.01
C ASP A 197 33.02 20.42 -20.06
N TRP A 198 31.87 20.95 -19.62
CA TRP A 198 30.86 21.50 -20.51
C TRP A 198 31.36 22.75 -21.25
N LEU A 199 32.00 23.69 -20.53
CA LEU A 199 32.49 24.95 -21.10
C LEU A 199 33.61 24.75 -22.13
N LYS A 200 34.43 23.69 -22.03
CA LYS A 200 35.45 23.36 -23.04
C LYS A 200 34.87 23.22 -24.44
N GLY A 201 33.67 22.66 -24.55
CA GLY A 201 32.94 22.54 -25.82
C GLY A 201 32.34 23.89 -26.22
N PHE A 202 31.55 24.47 -25.31
CA PHE A 202 30.80 25.70 -25.57
C PHE A 202 31.68 26.86 -26.03
N ARG A 203 32.85 27.07 -25.40
CA ARG A 203 33.81 28.14 -25.74
C ARG A 203 34.39 28.04 -27.16
N LYS A 204 34.34 26.86 -27.79
CA LYS A 204 34.84 26.64 -29.15
C LYS A 204 33.78 26.88 -30.22
N GLU A 205 32.52 26.99 -29.83
CA GLU A 205 31.43 27.18 -30.76
C GLU A 205 31.43 28.61 -31.32
N LYS A 206 31.07 28.75 -32.60
CA LYS A 206 31.03 30.06 -33.26
C LYS A 206 29.95 30.93 -32.61
N GLY A 207 30.31 32.17 -32.30
CA GLY A 207 29.39 33.13 -31.67
C GLY A 207 29.35 33.03 -30.15
N THR A 208 30.12 32.13 -29.54
CA THR A 208 30.30 32.11 -28.09
C THR A 208 31.19 33.27 -27.65
N ALA A 209 30.75 34.00 -26.64
CA ALA A 209 31.49 35.12 -26.05
C ALA A 209 31.25 35.18 -24.54
N ARG A 210 32.11 35.92 -23.84
CA ARG A 210 32.00 36.15 -22.39
C ARG A 210 31.44 37.54 -22.15
N ASP A 211 30.47 37.64 -21.24
CA ASP A 211 29.96 38.89 -20.73
C ASP A 211 30.89 39.47 -19.67
N GLU A 212 30.85 40.80 -19.49
CA GLU A 212 31.67 41.51 -18.48
C GLU A 212 31.38 41.03 -17.06
N SER A 213 30.14 40.60 -16.80
CA SER A 213 29.74 40.03 -15.51
C SER A 213 30.35 38.65 -15.25
N GLY A 214 30.85 37.98 -16.29
CA GLY A 214 31.61 36.74 -16.19
C GLY A 214 30.95 35.49 -16.75
N PHE A 215 29.65 35.53 -17.07
CA PHE A 215 28.94 34.42 -17.73
C PHE A 215 29.30 34.30 -19.21
N TRP A 216 29.08 33.12 -19.79
CA TRP A 216 29.25 32.89 -21.23
C TRP A 216 27.90 32.86 -21.92
N TYR A 217 27.85 33.32 -23.16
CA TYR A 217 26.64 33.27 -23.96
C TYR A 217 26.93 32.91 -25.41
N ARG A 218 25.92 32.42 -26.09
CA ARG A 218 25.91 32.18 -27.54
C ARG A 218 24.52 32.47 -28.08
N VAL A 219 24.40 33.46 -28.96
CA VAL A 219 23.13 33.70 -29.68
C VAL A 219 22.97 32.58 -30.71
N THR A 220 21.98 31.72 -30.51
CA THR A 220 21.70 30.57 -31.38
C THR A 220 20.83 30.96 -32.56
N TYR A 221 19.93 31.93 -32.36
CA TYR A 221 19.14 32.54 -33.41
C TYR A 221 18.90 34.02 -33.08
N ASN A 222 19.26 34.94 -33.98
CA ASN A 222 19.14 36.37 -33.70
C ASN A 222 17.68 36.84 -33.57
N GLY A 223 16.74 36.17 -34.25
CA GLY A 223 15.39 36.67 -34.43
C GLY A 223 15.27 37.73 -35.52
N ASP A 224 14.10 38.35 -35.58
CA ASP A 224 13.66 39.23 -36.66
C ASP A 224 13.33 40.65 -36.16
N GLY A 225 13.56 41.64 -37.02
CA GLY A 225 13.27 43.04 -36.74
C GLY A 225 14.39 43.77 -35.97
N LYS A 226 13.98 44.63 -35.02
CA LYS A 226 14.88 45.45 -34.20
C LYS A 226 15.34 44.67 -32.97
N PHE A 227 16.52 45.02 -32.45
CA PHE A 227 16.96 44.51 -31.16
C PHE A 227 16.03 44.97 -30.05
N LEU A 228 15.84 44.10 -29.06
CA LEU A 228 15.05 44.39 -27.88
C LEU A 228 15.67 45.55 -27.08
N LYS A 229 14.79 46.32 -26.45
CA LYS A 229 15.13 47.42 -25.56
C LYS A 229 14.68 47.12 -24.13
N PRO A 230 15.27 47.75 -23.11
CA PRO A 230 14.89 47.54 -21.72
C PRO A 230 13.39 47.73 -21.44
N GLU A 231 12.75 48.68 -22.14
CA GLU A 231 11.34 49.00 -22.01
C GLU A 231 10.37 48.08 -22.79
N ASP A 232 10.87 47.22 -23.67
CA ASP A 232 10.04 46.30 -24.44
C ASP A 232 9.44 45.22 -23.52
N ILE A 233 8.16 44.90 -23.74
CA ILE A 233 7.49 43.79 -23.06
C ILE A 233 7.64 42.55 -23.94
N VAL A 234 8.19 41.48 -23.37
CA VAL A 234 8.43 40.23 -24.08
C VAL A 234 7.75 39.07 -23.40
N ASP A 235 7.34 38.11 -24.21
CA ASP A 235 6.90 36.79 -23.76
C ASP A 235 8.05 35.81 -23.99
N VAL A 236 8.56 35.17 -22.94
CA VAL A 236 9.73 34.28 -23.03
C VAL A 236 9.43 32.91 -22.46
N VAL A 237 10.05 31.89 -23.06
CA VAL A 237 10.15 30.55 -22.48
C VAL A 237 11.61 30.28 -22.16
N VAL A 238 11.83 29.59 -21.04
CA VAL A 238 13.16 29.25 -20.56
C VAL A 238 13.19 27.76 -20.26
N GLU A 239 14.27 27.13 -20.74
CA GLU A 239 14.68 25.82 -20.28
C GLU A 239 15.97 25.95 -19.48
N GLU A 240 15.97 25.41 -18.26
CA GLU A 240 17.04 25.47 -17.29
C GLU A 240 17.64 24.08 -17.10
N ARG A 241 18.96 23.98 -17.26
CA ARG A 241 19.69 22.72 -17.14
C ARG A 241 20.95 22.87 -16.29
N LEU A 242 21.35 21.77 -15.66
CA LEU A 242 22.68 21.62 -15.08
C LEU A 242 23.71 21.24 -16.17
N ALA A 243 24.98 21.42 -15.86
CA ALA A 243 26.10 21.09 -16.77
C ALA A 243 26.18 19.60 -17.16
N ASP A 244 25.61 18.70 -16.36
CA ASP A 244 25.48 17.27 -16.67
C ASP A 244 24.27 16.94 -17.58
N GLY A 245 23.48 17.95 -17.94
CA GLY A 245 22.30 17.81 -18.78
C GLY A 245 20.98 17.58 -18.03
N THR A 246 21.01 17.50 -16.70
CA THR A 246 19.79 17.40 -15.89
C THR A 246 18.90 18.62 -16.12
N VAL A 247 17.64 18.40 -16.50
CA VAL A 247 16.65 19.48 -16.68
C VAL A 247 16.07 19.85 -15.32
N VAL A 248 16.23 21.11 -14.93
CA VAL A 248 15.70 21.69 -13.69
C VAL A 248 14.30 22.24 -13.92
N SER A 249 14.09 22.95 -15.02
CA SER A 249 12.80 23.52 -15.41
C SER A 249 12.71 23.62 -16.93
N ASP A 250 11.52 23.39 -17.47
CA ASP A 250 11.24 23.53 -18.90
C ASP A 250 9.85 24.14 -19.07
N MET A 251 9.82 25.46 -19.30
CA MET A 251 8.57 26.21 -19.43
C MET A 251 7.80 25.84 -20.70
N ASP A 252 8.51 25.58 -21.80
CA ASP A 252 7.88 25.25 -23.10
C ASP A 252 7.12 23.92 -22.98
N ARG A 253 7.76 22.91 -22.38
CA ARG A 253 7.13 21.61 -22.11
C ARG A 253 6.00 21.70 -21.09
N ALA A 254 6.09 22.61 -20.13
CA ALA A 254 5.03 22.86 -19.15
C ALA A 254 3.86 23.69 -19.72
N GLY A 255 3.98 24.20 -20.95
CA GLY A 255 2.98 25.10 -21.55
C GLY A 255 2.88 26.44 -20.82
N SER A 256 3.95 26.87 -20.15
CA SER A 256 4.03 28.13 -19.42
C SER A 256 4.99 29.09 -20.10
N SER A 257 4.84 30.39 -19.82
CA SER A 257 5.74 31.42 -20.28
C SER A 257 5.79 32.59 -19.30
N LEU A 258 6.83 33.40 -19.37
CA LEU A 258 7.03 34.56 -18.52
C LEU A 258 6.92 35.84 -19.35
N ARG A 259 5.98 36.70 -18.97
CA ARG A 259 5.72 37.97 -19.64
C ARG A 259 6.00 39.15 -18.73
N GLN A 260 7.02 39.93 -19.07
CA GLN A 260 7.39 41.16 -18.36
C GLN A 260 8.29 42.04 -19.24
N LYS A 261 8.68 43.23 -18.75
CA LYS A 261 9.65 44.07 -19.46
C LYS A 261 11.03 43.44 -19.43
N VAL A 262 11.84 43.66 -20.46
CA VAL A 262 13.22 43.16 -20.50
C VAL A 262 14.01 43.61 -19.27
N ALA A 263 13.82 44.84 -18.80
CA ALA A 263 14.47 45.37 -17.60
C ALA A 263 14.06 44.71 -16.28
N ASP A 264 12.91 44.03 -16.23
CA ASP A 264 12.37 43.40 -15.02
C ASP A 264 12.87 41.95 -14.85
N PHE A 265 13.55 41.40 -15.87
CA PHE A 265 14.21 40.09 -15.76
C PHE A 265 15.47 40.15 -14.88
N PRO A 266 15.90 39.01 -14.31
CA PRO A 266 17.20 38.92 -13.65
C PRO A 266 18.32 39.49 -14.53
N PRO A 267 19.33 40.20 -13.98
CA PRO A 267 20.33 40.94 -14.78
C PRO A 267 21.01 40.12 -15.88
N VAL A 268 21.32 38.84 -15.60
CA VAL A 268 21.92 37.91 -16.57
C VAL A 268 20.98 37.66 -17.75
N PHE A 269 19.68 37.51 -17.49
CA PHE A 269 18.66 37.28 -18.51
C PHE A 269 18.42 38.57 -19.30
N ALA A 270 18.32 39.72 -18.64
CA ALA A 270 18.17 41.01 -19.30
C ALA A 270 19.35 41.28 -20.26
N SER A 271 20.59 41.07 -19.82
CA SER A 271 21.78 41.19 -20.68
C SER A 271 21.74 40.24 -21.89
N GLY A 272 21.26 39.00 -21.70
CA GLY A 272 21.05 38.06 -22.79
C GLY A 272 19.96 38.49 -23.78
N LEU A 273 18.80 38.93 -23.28
CA LEU A 273 17.64 39.33 -24.07
C LEU A 273 17.94 40.56 -24.94
N LEU A 274 18.70 41.54 -24.44
CA LEU A 274 19.09 42.73 -25.22
C LEU A 274 19.97 42.41 -26.45
N ARG A 275 20.50 41.18 -26.54
CA ARG A 275 21.25 40.67 -27.70
C ARG A 275 20.35 40.03 -28.74
N LEU A 276 19.05 39.90 -28.46
CA LEU A 276 18.07 39.25 -29.30
C LEU A 276 17.13 40.25 -29.96
N LYS A 277 16.43 39.76 -30.97
CA LYS A 277 15.27 40.38 -31.61
C LYS A 277 14.03 39.52 -31.34
N ASN A 278 12.89 39.88 -31.93
CA ASN A 278 11.69 39.05 -31.78
C ASN A 278 11.96 37.63 -32.31
N HIS A 279 11.41 36.61 -31.64
CA HIS A 279 11.66 35.19 -31.93
C HIS A 279 13.10 34.71 -31.72
N GLY A 280 14.00 35.56 -31.21
CA GLY A 280 15.40 35.23 -30.97
C GLY A 280 15.60 34.15 -29.90
N GLN A 281 16.75 33.49 -29.95
CA GLN A 281 17.17 32.44 -29.04
C GLN A 281 18.63 32.61 -28.62
N ILE A 282 18.90 32.38 -27.34
CA ILE A 282 20.24 32.47 -26.76
C ILE A 282 20.45 31.34 -25.76
N THR A 283 21.68 30.82 -25.73
CA THR A 283 22.16 29.96 -24.65
C THR A 283 23.05 30.77 -23.72
N LEU A 284 22.78 30.73 -22.42
CA LEU A 284 23.59 31.33 -21.37
C LEU A 284 24.19 30.23 -20.50
N ALA A 285 25.49 30.26 -20.25
CA ALA A 285 26.17 29.42 -19.27
C ALA A 285 26.64 30.30 -18.11
N VAL A 286 25.92 30.17 -17.00
CA VAL A 286 25.92 31.12 -15.89
C VAL A 286 26.61 30.48 -14.69
N PRO A 287 27.75 31.03 -14.24
CA PRO A 287 28.50 30.48 -13.13
C PRO A 287 27.69 30.61 -11.83
N PRO A 288 27.96 29.77 -10.81
CA PRO A 288 27.15 29.69 -9.61
C PRO A 288 26.99 31.05 -8.90
N GLU A 289 28.00 31.91 -8.91
CA GLU A 289 27.98 33.24 -8.28
C GLU A 289 26.94 34.19 -8.88
N LEU A 290 26.50 33.92 -10.12
CA LEU A 290 25.46 34.67 -10.83
C LEU A 290 24.13 33.90 -10.91
N ALA A 291 24.03 32.74 -10.26
CA ALA A 291 22.85 31.89 -10.21
C ALA A 291 22.47 31.57 -8.75
N TYR A 292 22.60 30.32 -8.32
CA TYR A 292 22.17 29.85 -6.99
C TYR A 292 23.31 29.72 -5.96
N GLY A 293 24.56 29.97 -6.36
CA GLY A 293 25.74 30.00 -5.51
C GLY A 293 26.00 28.70 -4.74
N ASP A 294 26.69 28.85 -3.61
CA ASP A 294 27.01 27.75 -2.70
C ASP A 294 25.77 27.17 -2.01
N ARG A 295 24.68 27.94 -1.90
CA ARG A 295 23.44 27.44 -1.30
C ARG A 295 22.73 26.45 -2.22
N GLY A 296 22.84 26.63 -3.54
CA GLY A 296 22.03 25.90 -4.51
C GLY A 296 20.54 26.22 -4.36
N TYR A 297 19.71 25.37 -4.97
CA TYR A 297 18.25 25.39 -4.87
C TYR A 297 17.75 23.96 -4.61
N PRO A 298 17.77 23.49 -3.36
CA PRO A 298 17.32 22.15 -3.03
C PRO A 298 15.83 21.92 -3.35
N PRO A 299 15.45 20.72 -3.86
CA PRO A 299 16.30 19.56 -4.14
C PRO A 299 16.87 19.53 -5.58
N ASP A 300 16.72 20.59 -6.37
CA ASP A 300 16.90 20.54 -7.83
C ASP A 300 18.27 21.03 -8.32
N VAL A 301 18.83 22.09 -7.72
CA VAL A 301 20.16 22.66 -8.09
C VAL A 301 21.18 22.47 -6.96
N PRO A 302 22.25 21.68 -7.16
CA PRO A 302 23.23 21.43 -6.12
C PRO A 302 24.13 22.65 -5.85
N PRO A 303 24.79 22.70 -4.68
CA PRO A 303 25.80 23.69 -4.36
C PRO A 303 26.88 23.85 -5.43
N GLY A 304 27.16 25.09 -5.83
CA GLY A 304 28.23 25.41 -6.79
C GLY A 304 27.94 24.98 -8.23
N ALA A 305 26.70 24.62 -8.55
CA ALA A 305 26.32 24.26 -9.91
C ALA A 305 26.30 25.47 -10.85
N MET A 306 26.92 25.31 -12.03
CA MET A 306 26.72 26.21 -13.16
C MET A 306 25.37 25.91 -13.80
N MET A 307 24.60 26.95 -14.09
CA MET A 307 23.31 26.85 -14.76
C MET A 307 23.44 27.13 -16.25
N ILE A 308 22.76 26.33 -17.07
CA ILE A 308 22.63 26.53 -18.51
C ILE A 308 21.19 26.92 -18.79
N TYR A 309 21.00 28.09 -19.39
CA TYR A 309 19.69 28.61 -19.76
C TYR A 309 19.57 28.65 -21.28
N HIS A 310 18.53 28.02 -21.81
CA HIS A 310 18.08 28.20 -23.18
C HIS A 310 16.87 29.12 -23.15
N ILE A 311 17.07 30.36 -23.59
CA ILE A 311 16.03 31.39 -23.57
C ILE A 311 15.56 31.61 -24.99
N ARG A 312 14.24 31.57 -25.19
CA ARG A 312 13.58 31.92 -26.45
C ARG A 312 12.55 33.01 -26.22
N VAL A 313 12.63 34.07 -27.01
CA VAL A 313 11.57 35.08 -27.09
C VAL A 313 10.45 34.49 -27.95
N SER A 314 9.26 34.35 -27.40
CA SER A 314 8.08 33.91 -28.14
C SER A 314 7.47 35.07 -28.91
N ASP A 315 7.31 36.23 -28.29
CA ASP A 315 6.83 37.43 -28.98
C ASP A 315 7.27 38.74 -28.26
N VAL A 316 7.30 39.84 -29.02
CA VAL A 316 7.46 41.21 -28.50
C VAL A 316 6.10 41.87 -28.55
N ILE A 317 5.60 42.28 -27.38
CA ILE A 317 4.28 42.87 -27.26
C ILE A 317 4.41 44.38 -27.49
N PRO A 318 3.72 44.94 -28.50
CA PRO A 318 3.75 46.37 -28.72
C PRO A 318 3.24 47.10 -27.48
N ALA A 319 4.04 48.04 -26.96
CA ALA A 319 3.53 49.00 -25.99
C ALA A 319 2.36 49.73 -26.65
N SER A 320 1.13 49.50 -26.17
CA SER A 320 -0.03 50.21 -26.72
C SER A 320 0.21 51.71 -26.56
N PRO A 321 0.13 52.52 -27.63
CA PRO A 321 0.17 53.96 -27.48
C PRO A 321 -1.09 54.36 -26.72
N VAL A 322 -0.91 54.82 -25.47
CA VAL A 322 -1.97 55.55 -24.76
C VAL A 322 -2.22 56.80 -25.58
N THR A 323 -3.21 56.73 -26.46
CA THR A 323 -3.68 57.86 -27.22
C THR A 323 -4.41 58.75 -26.23
N ALA A 324 -3.77 59.83 -25.80
CA ALA A 324 -4.40 60.91 -25.06
C ALA A 324 -5.45 61.59 -25.95
N ALA A 325 -6.63 60.97 -26.08
CA ALA A 325 -7.81 61.58 -26.68
C ALA A 325 -8.69 62.16 -25.56
N GLY A 326 -8.15 63.12 -24.82
CA GLY A 326 -8.96 64.04 -24.03
C GLY A 326 -9.64 65.02 -24.98
N LYS A 327 -10.80 64.65 -25.51
CA LYS A 327 -11.69 65.58 -26.20
C LYS A 327 -12.09 66.66 -25.20
N THR A 328 -11.63 67.89 -25.46
CA THR A 328 -12.29 69.10 -24.99
C THR A 328 -13.72 69.07 -25.53
N GLN A 329 -14.71 69.01 -24.64
CA GLN A 329 -16.07 69.41 -24.95
C GLN A 329 -16.46 70.52 -23.98
N LYS A 330 -17.03 71.56 -24.61
CA LYS A 330 -17.50 72.85 -24.12
C LYS A 330 -18.19 72.83 -22.76
#